data_AF-A0A3B9F109-F1
#
_entry.id   AF-A0A3B9F109-F1
#
_cell.length_a   1.000
_cell.length_b   1.000
_cell.length_c   1.000
_cell.angle_alpha   90.00
_cell.angle_beta   90.00
_cell.angle_gamma   90.00
#
_symmetry.space_group_name_H-M   'P 1'
#
loop_
_entity.id
_entity.type
_entity.pdbx_description
1 polymer ?
#
loop_
_entity_poly.entity_id
_entity_poly.type
_entity_poly.pdbx_seq_one_letter_code
_entity_poly.pdbx_strand_id
1 'polypeptide(L)'
;MVRLDKHCNKFAGQTASDSLDLILEKPFDINGRYILFTKTGNDGNVLTDECGFELGGNFIMIIDVNDCPPLFYTVENVTVQEDKNIKVDWKVNPEYFAKGAESVFSAWAILKRNTSAGGGFYPQDYVDLYTARTWTDAFVTEEELDNVSYEYAIQLIQNGEALAPQNQVNSILLQTQPLSNGFLPFSWNNYTGWSNPQYEFFYGEFEQSTSSFQWTSVSPLGNTLNYDFELGQYIDQTDSGYYAFKVQATSTDPGNNFVSESNWLYLDFRPEQDSIVDSTIVNLGTPYIPNVFTPDNDKFHDRFWISLEEGGRNYRQYAQVSIEVYNRWGKLVYENSDFGPINTQSQGWDGTDMNSGQQLADGVYYYIINMKDPETFTEKNYKGHVTIFKNGQ
;
A
#
# COMPACT_ATOMS: atom_id res chain seq x y z
N MET A 1 -32.68 13.66 37.89
CA MET A 1 -32.99 14.40 39.14
C MET A 1 -33.10 13.36 40.25
N VAL A 2 -32.35 13.53 41.34
CA VAL A 2 -32.48 12.70 42.55
C VAL A 2 -33.17 13.55 43.59
N ARG A 3 -34.38 13.15 44.00
CA ARG A 3 -35.14 13.85 45.03
C ARG A 3 -34.90 13.16 46.36
N LEU A 4 -34.50 13.95 47.35
CA LEU A 4 -34.32 13.51 48.72
C LEU A 4 -35.48 14.07 49.53
N ASP A 5 -36.38 13.20 49.98
CA ASP A 5 -37.53 13.59 50.79
C ASP A 5 -37.27 13.29 52.27
N LYS A 6 -37.72 14.21 53.11
CA LYS A 6 -37.77 14.00 54.55
C LYS A 6 -38.92 13.04 54.89
N HIS A 7 -38.63 11.95 55.61
CA HIS A 7 -39.63 10.99 56.08
C HIS A 7 -39.92 11.10 57.58
N CYS A 8 -40.16 12.32 58.09
CA CYS A 8 -40.58 12.58 59.47
C CYS A 8 -41.42 13.86 59.59
N ASN A 9 -42.68 13.81 59.14
CA ASN A 9 -43.58 14.97 59.05
C ASN A 9 -44.39 15.20 60.34
N LYS A 10 -44.01 14.56 61.46
CA LYS A 10 -44.84 14.48 62.68
C LYS A 10 -44.45 15.43 63.81
N PHE A 11 -43.44 16.28 63.62
CA PHE A 11 -43.03 17.24 64.65
C PHE A 11 -43.50 18.66 64.28
N ALA A 12 -44.51 19.15 65.00
CA ALA A 12 -45.03 20.50 64.82
C ALA A 12 -43.93 21.55 65.12
N GLY A 13 -43.73 22.51 64.21
CA GLY A 13 -42.83 23.66 64.40
C GLY A 13 -41.46 23.58 63.72
N GLN A 14 -41.20 22.61 62.85
CA GLN A 14 -39.95 22.54 62.09
C GLN A 14 -39.96 23.48 60.86
N THR A 15 -38.89 24.27 60.68
CA THR A 15 -38.65 25.15 59.52
C THR A 15 -37.62 24.58 58.54
N ALA A 16 -37.29 23.29 58.66
CA ALA A 16 -36.31 22.62 57.80
C ALA A 16 -36.89 22.30 56.42
N SER A 17 -36.05 22.25 55.39
CA SER A 17 -36.44 21.89 54.03
C SER A 17 -37.08 20.50 53.98
N ASP A 18 -38.27 20.40 53.37
CA ASP A 18 -39.01 19.14 53.24
C ASP A 18 -38.40 18.20 52.20
N SER A 19 -37.75 18.75 51.18
CA SER A 19 -37.05 18.00 50.14
C SER A 19 -35.84 18.75 49.59
N LEU A 20 -34.85 17.99 49.13
CA LEU A 20 -33.71 18.49 48.35
C LEU A 20 -33.71 17.81 46.98
N ASP A 21 -33.86 18.60 45.92
CA ASP A 21 -33.74 18.12 44.54
C ASP A 21 -32.30 18.30 44.06
N LEU A 22 -31.61 17.18 43.83
CA LEU A 22 -30.29 17.17 43.22
C LEU A 22 -30.44 17.03 41.70
N ILE A 23 -30.07 18.09 41.00
CA ILE A 23 -29.99 18.09 39.54
C ILE A 23 -28.57 17.71 39.16
N LEU A 24 -28.40 16.47 38.69
CA LEU A 24 -27.14 15.99 38.16
C LEU A 24 -26.91 16.58 36.78
N GLU A 25 -25.65 16.91 36.47
CA GLU A 25 -25.24 17.35 35.14
C GLU A 25 -25.50 16.27 34.08
N LYS A 26 -25.28 15.00 34.44
CA LYS A 26 -25.55 13.82 33.61
C LYS A 26 -26.23 12.71 34.43
N PRO A 27 -27.07 11.86 33.81
CA PRO A 27 -27.70 10.75 34.51
C PRO A 27 -26.71 9.61 34.77
N PHE A 28 -27.04 8.74 35.73
CA PHE A 28 -26.28 7.51 35.98
C PHE A 28 -26.47 6.51 34.83
N ASP A 29 -25.37 5.88 34.43
CA ASP A 29 -25.27 5.00 33.26
C ASP A 29 -24.85 3.56 33.60
N ILE A 30 -24.56 3.28 34.87
CA ILE A 30 -24.11 1.96 35.36
C ILE A 30 -24.89 1.58 36.62
N ASN A 31 -25.38 0.33 36.66
CA ASN A 31 -25.95 -0.25 37.88
C ASN A 31 -24.92 -0.27 38.99
N GLY A 32 -25.28 0.22 40.17
CA GLY A 32 -24.34 0.28 41.26
C GLY A 32 -24.82 1.07 42.44
N ARG A 33 -24.01 0.99 43.49
CA ARG A 33 -24.20 1.73 44.72
C ARG A 33 -23.32 2.97 44.69
N TYR A 34 -23.94 4.12 44.51
CA TYR A 34 -23.27 5.41 44.53
C TYR A 34 -23.33 6.00 45.93
N ILE A 35 -22.20 6.55 46.37
CA ILE A 35 -22.08 7.20 47.66
C ILE A 35 -22.05 8.71 47.40
N LEU A 36 -23.13 9.37 47.78
CA LEU A 36 -23.15 10.82 47.88
C LEU A 36 -22.74 11.18 49.30
N PHE A 37 -21.87 12.17 49.46
CA PHE A 37 -21.50 12.64 50.77
C PHE A 37 -21.44 14.15 50.84
N THR A 38 -21.77 14.69 52.00
CA THR A 38 -21.79 16.13 52.23
C THR A 38 -20.38 16.69 52.29
N LYS A 39 -20.21 17.88 51.69
CA LYS A 39 -19.03 18.74 51.81
C LYS A 39 -19.49 20.18 51.99
N THR A 40 -18.58 21.03 52.47
CA THR A 40 -18.74 22.50 52.41
C THR A 40 -18.86 22.92 50.94
N GLY A 41 -19.87 23.73 50.64
CA GLY A 41 -20.08 24.29 49.32
C GLY A 41 -18.95 25.22 48.90
N ASN A 42 -18.82 25.45 47.59
CA ASN A 42 -17.82 26.39 47.05
C ASN A 42 -18.10 27.85 47.45
N ASP A 43 -19.32 28.13 47.92
CA ASP A 43 -19.75 29.38 48.52
C ASP A 43 -19.44 29.49 50.02
N GLY A 44 -18.85 28.45 50.61
CA GLY A 44 -18.53 28.36 52.04
C GLY A 44 -19.68 27.87 52.92
N ASN A 45 -20.87 27.64 52.36
CA ASN A 45 -22.02 27.18 53.12
C ASN A 45 -21.95 25.68 53.42
N VAL A 46 -22.50 25.26 54.55
CA VAL A 46 -22.67 23.85 54.94
C VAL A 46 -24.15 23.53 55.10
N LEU A 47 -24.53 22.28 54.83
CA LEU A 47 -25.88 21.84 55.16
C LEU A 47 -26.03 21.78 56.68
N THR A 48 -27.16 22.26 57.21
CA THR A 48 -27.48 22.19 58.63
C THR A 48 -28.63 21.23 58.87
N ASP A 49 -28.62 20.54 60.01
CA ASP A 49 -29.75 19.73 60.45
C ASP A 49 -30.92 20.60 60.96
N GLU A 50 -32.00 19.94 61.36
CA GLU A 50 -33.21 20.59 61.90
C GLU A 50 -33.01 21.31 63.25
N CYS A 51 -31.92 21.02 63.96
CA CYS A 51 -31.53 21.71 65.17
C CYS A 51 -30.58 22.90 64.90
N GLY A 52 -30.24 23.14 63.62
CA GLY A 52 -29.31 24.18 63.20
C GLY A 52 -27.84 23.81 63.41
N PHE A 53 -27.54 22.56 63.72
CA PHE A 53 -26.16 22.09 63.78
C PHE A 53 -25.65 21.81 62.37
N GLU A 54 -24.41 22.21 62.11
CA GLU A 54 -23.76 21.91 60.84
C GLU A 54 -23.63 20.39 60.66
N LEU A 55 -24.14 19.88 59.55
CA LEU A 55 -23.84 18.53 59.11
C LEU A 55 -22.36 18.51 58.75
N GLY A 56 -21.57 17.86 59.59
CA GLY A 56 -20.14 17.67 59.33
C GLY A 56 -19.90 17.05 57.94
N GLY A 57 -18.68 17.23 57.43
CA GLY A 57 -18.27 16.56 56.19
C GLY A 57 -18.38 15.03 56.32
N ASN A 58 -18.70 14.36 55.21
CA ASN A 58 -18.82 12.90 55.11
C ASN A 58 -20.11 12.27 55.66
N PHE A 59 -21.21 13.04 55.79
CA PHE A 59 -22.52 12.38 55.96
C PHE A 59 -22.85 11.66 54.66
N ILE A 60 -23.07 10.34 54.73
CA ILE A 60 -23.23 9.48 53.55
C ILE A 60 -24.72 9.25 53.25
N MET A 61 -25.07 9.45 51.99
CA MET A 61 -26.29 8.95 51.38
C MET A 61 -25.93 7.92 50.32
N ILE A 62 -26.71 6.84 50.29
CA ILE A 62 -26.53 5.76 49.35
C ILE A 62 -27.61 5.88 48.28
N ILE A 63 -27.19 5.92 47.03
CA ILE A 63 -28.08 5.88 45.87
C ILE A 63 -27.85 4.54 45.19
N ASP A 64 -28.85 3.66 45.27
CA ASP A 64 -28.85 2.39 44.54
C ASP A 64 -29.45 2.63 43.14
N VAL A 65 -28.61 2.54 42.11
CA VAL A 65 -29.02 2.61 40.70
C VAL A 65 -29.18 1.18 40.19
N ASN A 66 -30.38 0.85 39.76
CA ASN A 66 -30.76 -0.48 39.27
C ASN A 66 -31.42 -0.37 37.89
N ASP A 67 -31.58 -1.52 37.23
CA ASP A 67 -32.29 -1.68 35.95
C ASP A 67 -31.72 -0.90 34.75
N CYS A 68 -30.43 -0.49 34.82
CA CYS A 68 -29.70 -0.06 33.63
C CYS A 68 -29.64 -1.21 32.62
N PRO A 69 -29.95 -0.97 31.33
CA PRO A 69 -29.86 -2.00 30.31
C PRO A 69 -28.42 -2.53 30.19
N PRO A 70 -28.23 -3.83 29.92
CA PRO A 70 -26.89 -4.38 29.76
C PRO A 70 -26.21 -3.74 28.55
N LEU A 71 -24.96 -3.30 28.72
CA LEU A 71 -24.20 -2.71 27.63
C LEU A 71 -23.32 -3.77 26.96
N PHE A 72 -23.59 -4.07 25.70
CA PHE A 72 -22.66 -4.76 24.81
C PHE A 72 -22.57 -4.05 23.48
N TYR A 73 -21.37 -3.97 22.91
CA TYR A 73 -21.08 -3.43 21.60
C TYR A 73 -19.89 -4.18 21.00
N THR A 74 -20.05 -4.65 19.77
CA THR A 74 -19.07 -5.54 19.14
C THR A 74 -18.91 -5.19 17.68
N VAL A 75 -17.66 -5.13 17.21
CA VAL A 75 -17.34 -5.11 15.78
C VAL A 75 -17.83 -6.42 15.17
N GLU A 76 -18.62 -6.33 14.10
CA GLU A 76 -19.19 -7.49 13.40
C GLU A 76 -18.47 -7.80 12.10
N ASN A 77 -17.92 -6.78 11.44
CA ASN A 77 -17.22 -6.95 10.17
C ASN A 77 -16.16 -5.86 9.97
N VAL A 78 -15.02 -6.26 9.41
CA VAL A 78 -14.01 -5.37 8.83
C VAL A 78 -13.74 -5.88 7.43
N THR A 79 -13.93 -5.05 6.41
CA THR A 79 -13.84 -5.47 5.01
C THR A 79 -13.16 -4.42 4.16
N VAL A 80 -12.26 -4.81 3.27
CA VAL A 80 -11.71 -3.91 2.25
C VAL A 80 -12.78 -3.71 1.18
N GLN A 81 -13.04 -2.47 0.77
CA GLN A 81 -13.98 -2.15 -0.30
C GLN A 81 -13.24 -1.61 -1.52
N GLU A 82 -13.43 -2.31 -2.64
CA GLU A 82 -12.92 -1.90 -3.96
C GLU A 82 -11.42 -1.54 -3.93
N ASP A 83 -10.66 -2.22 -3.09
CA ASP A 83 -9.21 -1.99 -2.93
C ASP A 83 -8.83 -0.52 -2.61
N LYS A 84 -9.72 0.21 -1.95
CA LYS A 84 -9.54 1.66 -1.70
C LYS A 84 -9.70 2.07 -0.25
N ASN A 85 -10.60 1.42 0.47
CA ASN A 85 -10.95 1.80 1.82
C ASN A 85 -11.31 0.58 2.67
N ILE A 86 -11.34 0.74 3.98
CA ILE A 86 -11.74 -0.32 4.91
C ILE A 86 -13.03 0.09 5.59
N LYS A 87 -14.06 -0.74 5.48
CA LYS A 87 -15.33 -0.54 6.16
C LYS A 87 -15.40 -1.36 7.44
N VAL A 88 -15.85 -0.73 8.51
CA VAL A 88 -16.03 -1.32 9.84
C VAL A 88 -17.52 -1.25 10.19
N ASP A 89 -18.12 -2.40 10.45
CA ASP A 89 -19.50 -2.53 10.91
C ASP A 89 -19.53 -3.03 12.35
N TRP A 90 -20.44 -2.51 13.17
CA TRP A 90 -20.60 -2.92 14.57
C TRP A 90 -22.06 -2.91 15.00
N LYS A 91 -22.36 -3.73 16.01
CA LYS A 91 -23.63 -3.70 16.73
C LYS A 91 -23.46 -3.20 18.16
N VAL A 92 -24.57 -2.80 18.74
CA VAL A 92 -24.73 -2.53 20.16
C VAL A 92 -26.08 -3.09 20.59
N ASN A 93 -26.24 -3.37 21.88
CA ASN A 93 -27.53 -3.75 22.45
C ASN A 93 -28.63 -2.77 22.01
N PRO A 94 -29.64 -3.21 21.22
CA PRO A 94 -30.74 -2.36 20.79
C PRO A 94 -31.53 -1.76 21.96
N GLU A 95 -31.63 -2.48 23.08
CA GLU A 95 -32.36 -2.01 24.27
C GLU A 95 -31.63 -0.89 25.00
N TYR A 96 -30.30 -0.78 24.83
CA TYR A 96 -29.50 0.20 25.56
C TYR A 96 -29.90 1.63 25.19
N PHE A 97 -29.90 1.93 23.88
CA PHE A 97 -30.34 3.23 23.38
C PHE A 97 -31.85 3.38 23.38
N ALA A 98 -32.63 2.30 23.25
CA ALA A 98 -34.10 2.40 23.34
C ALA A 98 -34.60 2.89 24.72
N LYS A 99 -33.77 2.78 25.77
CA LYS A 99 -34.07 3.24 27.14
C LYS A 99 -33.48 4.61 27.48
N GLY A 100 -33.07 5.41 26.49
CA GLY A 100 -32.66 6.80 26.70
C GLY A 100 -31.15 7.00 26.90
N ALA A 101 -30.33 5.98 26.59
CA ALA A 101 -28.87 6.10 26.71
C ALA A 101 -28.25 7.11 25.74
N GLU A 102 -29.00 7.65 24.77
CA GLU A 102 -28.54 8.80 23.97
C GLU A 102 -28.17 10.01 24.84
N SER A 103 -28.77 10.14 26.03
CA SER A 103 -28.49 11.23 26.97
C SER A 103 -27.11 11.16 27.62
N VAL A 104 -26.48 9.98 27.64
CA VAL A 104 -25.13 9.76 28.17
C VAL A 104 -24.09 9.54 27.09
N PHE A 105 -24.53 9.30 25.85
CA PHE A 105 -23.65 9.12 24.70
C PHE A 105 -22.81 10.37 24.45
N SER A 106 -21.51 10.18 24.24
CA SER A 106 -20.60 11.24 23.81
C SER A 106 -20.10 10.98 22.39
N ALA A 107 -19.50 9.81 22.12
CA ALA A 107 -19.02 9.43 20.80
C ALA A 107 -18.77 7.92 20.69
N TRP A 108 -18.66 7.41 19.47
CA TRP A 108 -17.95 6.17 19.18
C TRP A 108 -16.52 6.51 18.79
N ALA A 109 -15.52 6.07 19.57
CA ALA A 109 -14.14 6.16 19.14
C ALA A 109 -13.81 4.94 18.27
N ILE A 110 -13.36 5.19 17.05
CA ILE A 110 -12.88 4.17 16.12
C ILE A 110 -11.39 4.01 16.35
N LEU A 111 -10.97 2.84 16.81
CA LEU A 111 -9.57 2.53 17.06
C LEU A 111 -9.00 1.67 15.94
N LYS A 112 -7.74 1.93 15.59
CA LYS A 112 -6.99 1.20 14.57
C LYS A 112 -5.65 0.76 15.13
N ARG A 113 -5.16 -0.41 14.70
CA ARG A 113 -3.82 -0.92 14.98
C ARG A 113 -3.25 -1.61 13.75
N ASN A 114 -2.00 -1.30 13.42
CA ASN A 114 -1.21 -2.06 12.44
C ASN A 114 -0.75 -3.38 13.06
N THR A 115 -1.17 -4.53 12.52
CA THR A 115 -0.79 -5.85 13.08
C THR A 115 0.68 -6.20 12.83
N SER A 116 1.27 -5.67 11.77
CA SER A 116 2.66 -5.94 11.37
C SER A 116 3.68 -5.16 12.22
N ALA A 117 3.30 -4.00 12.78
CA ALA A 117 4.18 -3.11 13.52
C ALA A 117 4.22 -3.37 15.05
N GLY A 118 3.41 -4.28 15.58
CA GLY A 118 3.41 -4.65 17.00
C GLY A 118 3.01 -3.55 17.98
N GLY A 119 2.33 -2.50 17.52
CA GLY A 119 1.92 -1.33 18.33
C GLY A 119 0.61 -1.52 19.10
N GLY A 120 0.26 -0.54 19.94
CA GLY A 120 -1.07 -0.45 20.55
C GLY A 120 -2.13 0.12 19.60
N PHE A 121 -3.39 0.09 20.01
CA PHE A 121 -4.45 0.82 19.32
C PHE A 121 -4.25 2.33 19.42
N TYR A 122 -4.53 3.04 18.34
CA TYR A 122 -4.64 4.50 18.31
C TYR A 122 -6.01 4.92 17.79
N PRO A 123 -6.55 6.07 18.23
CA PRO A 123 -7.81 6.59 17.72
C PRO A 123 -7.63 7.05 16.28
N GLN A 124 -8.51 6.57 15.40
CA GLN A 124 -8.57 6.94 13.98
C GLN A 124 -9.65 7.99 13.72
N ASP A 125 -10.82 7.86 14.36
CA ASP A 125 -11.92 8.82 14.23
C ASP A 125 -12.86 8.79 15.44
N TYR A 126 -13.70 9.81 15.56
CA TYR A 126 -14.78 9.92 16.56
C TYR A 126 -16.11 10.19 15.85
N VAL A 127 -17.07 9.28 16.04
CA VAL A 127 -18.39 9.39 15.43
C VAL A 127 -19.42 9.86 16.46
N ASP A 128 -19.86 11.11 16.31
CA ASP A 128 -20.83 11.79 17.20
C ASP A 128 -22.29 11.48 16.81
N LEU A 129 -22.56 10.21 16.47
CA LEU A 129 -23.90 9.73 16.13
C LEU A 129 -24.15 8.38 16.82
N TYR A 130 -25.00 8.39 17.85
CA TYR A 130 -25.28 7.18 18.65
C TYR A 130 -25.90 6.04 17.83
N THR A 131 -26.60 6.35 16.74
CA THR A 131 -27.20 5.38 15.82
C THR A 131 -26.23 4.83 14.78
N ALA A 132 -25.00 5.34 14.68
CA ALA A 132 -24.01 4.82 13.74
C ALA A 132 -23.68 3.35 14.04
N ARG A 133 -23.67 2.53 13.00
CA ARG A 133 -23.32 1.10 13.04
C ARG A 133 -22.27 0.73 11.99
N THR A 134 -21.76 1.73 11.30
CA THR A 134 -20.86 1.58 10.18
C THR A 134 -19.99 2.82 10.05
N TRP A 135 -18.75 2.65 9.63
CA TRP A 135 -17.79 3.71 9.36
C TRP A 135 -16.77 3.21 8.34
N THR A 136 -16.23 4.11 7.53
CA THR A 136 -15.27 3.79 6.46
C THR A 136 -13.97 4.55 6.67
N ASP A 137 -12.87 3.81 6.76
CA ASP A 137 -11.51 4.33 6.77
C ASP A 137 -11.09 4.72 5.35
N ALA A 138 -11.37 5.97 5.00
CA ALA A 138 -10.94 6.56 3.73
C ALA A 138 -9.52 7.15 3.78
N PHE A 139 -8.82 7.01 4.91
CA PHE A 139 -7.46 7.55 5.08
C PHE A 139 -6.37 6.52 4.79
N VAL A 140 -6.74 5.25 4.62
CA VAL A 140 -5.81 4.19 4.23
C VAL A 140 -5.35 4.41 2.78
N THR A 141 -4.06 4.20 2.54
CA THR A 141 -3.48 4.29 1.20
C THR A 141 -3.49 2.92 0.50
N GLU A 142 -3.42 2.91 -0.84
CA GLU A 142 -3.31 1.68 -1.65
C GLU A 142 -2.07 0.86 -1.22
N GLU A 143 -0.93 1.52 -1.01
CA GLU A 143 0.30 0.85 -0.51
C GLU A 143 0.08 0.18 0.85
N GLU A 144 -0.67 0.79 1.75
CA GLU A 144 -0.96 0.19 3.05
C GLU A 144 -1.94 -0.99 2.95
N LEU A 145 -2.94 -0.91 2.07
CA LEU A 145 -3.87 -2.02 1.82
C LEU A 145 -3.12 -3.28 1.34
N ASP A 146 -2.07 -3.09 0.53
CA ASP A 146 -1.28 -4.18 -0.04
C ASP A 146 -0.19 -4.74 0.88
N ASN A 147 0.15 -4.03 1.96
CA ASN A 147 1.27 -4.41 2.83
C ASN A 147 0.88 -4.60 4.31
N VAL A 148 -0.31 -4.17 4.72
CA VAL A 148 -0.69 -4.09 6.13
C VAL A 148 -2.09 -4.65 6.36
N SER A 149 -2.18 -5.66 7.25
CA SER A 149 -3.45 -6.01 7.90
C SER A 149 -3.66 -5.06 9.09
N TYR A 150 -4.87 -4.50 9.17
CA TYR A 150 -5.26 -3.59 10.22
C TYR A 150 -6.30 -4.24 11.12
N GLU A 151 -6.13 -4.10 12.44
CA GLU A 151 -7.16 -4.43 13.41
C GLU A 151 -7.94 -3.19 13.81
N TYR A 152 -9.26 -3.33 13.88
CA TYR A 152 -10.18 -2.30 14.33
C TYR A 152 -10.89 -2.74 15.59
N ALA A 153 -11.11 -1.76 16.46
CA ALA A 153 -11.90 -1.90 17.67
C ALA A 153 -12.73 -0.63 17.86
N ILE A 154 -13.85 -0.74 18.57
CA ILE A 154 -14.75 0.40 18.84
C ILE A 154 -14.81 0.62 20.34
N GLN A 155 -14.78 1.87 20.78
CA GLN A 155 -15.06 2.25 22.16
C GLN A 155 -16.30 3.14 22.23
N LEU A 156 -17.18 2.84 23.17
CA LEU A 156 -18.23 3.77 23.55
C LEU A 156 -17.64 4.78 24.54
N ILE A 157 -17.77 6.07 24.21
CA ILE A 157 -17.55 7.16 25.15
C ILE A 157 -18.90 7.60 25.68
N GLN A 158 -19.10 7.46 26.99
CA GLN A 158 -20.32 7.86 27.68
C GLN A 158 -19.99 8.61 28.96
N ASN A 159 -20.77 9.64 29.26
CA ASN A 159 -20.54 10.53 30.39
C ASN A 159 -19.13 11.17 30.44
N GLY A 160 -18.34 11.10 29.36
CA GLY A 160 -16.94 11.57 29.31
C GLY A 160 -15.89 10.49 29.60
N GLU A 161 -16.33 9.27 29.89
CA GLU A 161 -15.47 8.10 30.13
C GLU A 161 -15.44 7.19 28.89
N ALA A 162 -14.24 6.77 28.49
CA ALA A 162 -14.04 5.84 27.39
C ALA A 162 -14.05 4.41 27.92
N LEU A 163 -15.03 3.61 27.48
CA LEU A 163 -15.13 2.22 27.86
C LEU A 163 -14.16 1.34 27.05
N ALA A 164 -13.68 0.26 27.66
CA ALA A 164 -12.76 -0.66 27.00
C ALA A 164 -13.44 -1.38 25.82
N PRO A 165 -12.77 -1.56 24.66
CA PRO A 165 -13.34 -2.33 23.55
C PRO A 165 -13.70 -3.75 23.96
N GLN A 166 -14.79 -4.29 23.43
CA GLN A 166 -15.25 -5.65 23.76
C GLN A 166 -14.65 -6.72 22.84
N ASN A 167 -14.31 -6.36 21.61
CA ASN A 167 -13.61 -7.22 20.65
C ASN A 167 -12.79 -6.37 19.67
N GLN A 168 -12.00 -7.05 18.86
CA GLN A 168 -11.22 -6.48 17.77
C GLN A 168 -11.33 -7.41 16.55
N VAL A 169 -11.35 -6.84 15.35
CA VAL A 169 -11.46 -7.57 14.09
C VAL A 169 -10.41 -7.07 13.10
N ASN A 170 -9.72 -7.97 12.41
CA ASN A 170 -8.70 -7.61 11.42
C ASN A 170 -9.26 -7.53 10.00
N SER A 171 -8.63 -6.74 9.14
CA SER A 171 -8.78 -6.84 7.69
C SER A 171 -8.03 -8.04 7.14
N ILE A 172 -8.45 -8.53 5.97
CA ILE A 172 -7.74 -9.59 5.24
C ILE A 172 -6.71 -8.94 4.33
N LEU A 173 -5.46 -9.37 4.47
CA LEU A 173 -4.32 -9.03 3.63
C LEU A 173 -4.00 -10.26 2.77
N LEU A 174 -4.25 -10.14 1.47
CA LEU A 174 -3.87 -11.11 0.45
C LEU A 174 -2.44 -10.79 -0.02
N GLN A 175 -1.63 -11.84 -0.10
CA GLN A 175 -0.24 -11.79 -0.55
C GLN A 175 -0.02 -12.81 -1.65
N THR A 176 0.95 -12.54 -2.52
CA THR A 176 1.34 -13.46 -3.58
C THR A 176 2.85 -13.68 -3.58
N GLN A 177 3.27 -14.82 -4.14
CA GLN A 177 4.66 -15.12 -4.44
C GLN A 177 4.87 -15.09 -5.96
N PRO A 178 6.12 -14.94 -6.44
CA PRO A 178 6.41 -14.97 -7.87
C PRO A 178 5.88 -16.24 -8.54
N LEU A 179 5.40 -16.09 -9.79
CA LEU A 179 4.97 -17.20 -10.64
C LEU A 179 6.02 -18.30 -10.68
N SER A 180 5.60 -19.53 -10.40
CA SER A 180 6.47 -20.71 -10.39
C SER A 180 5.76 -21.89 -11.03
N ASN A 181 6.37 -22.46 -12.09
CA ASN A 181 5.85 -23.64 -12.80
C ASN A 181 4.39 -23.51 -13.28
N GLY A 182 3.96 -22.32 -13.68
CA GLY A 182 2.58 -22.06 -14.13
C GLY A 182 1.57 -21.78 -13.01
N PHE A 183 2.01 -21.80 -11.75
CA PHE A 183 1.18 -21.49 -10.59
C PHE A 183 1.56 -20.14 -9.99
N LEU A 184 0.54 -19.34 -9.67
CA LEU A 184 0.68 -18.11 -8.91
C LEU A 184 0.23 -18.38 -7.46
N PRO A 185 1.16 -18.53 -6.50
CA PRO A 185 0.81 -18.88 -5.12
C PRO A 185 0.25 -17.66 -4.38
N PHE A 186 -0.84 -17.86 -3.65
CA PHE A 186 -1.47 -16.86 -2.79
C PHE A 186 -1.57 -17.33 -1.35
N SER A 187 -1.47 -16.40 -0.42
CA SER A 187 -1.72 -16.62 1.01
C SER A 187 -2.33 -15.39 1.67
N TRP A 188 -3.03 -15.59 2.78
CA TRP A 188 -3.64 -14.50 3.55
C TRP A 188 -3.66 -14.80 5.04
N ASN A 189 -3.83 -13.76 5.86
CA ASN A 189 -4.02 -13.91 7.29
C ASN A 189 -5.40 -14.48 7.64
N ASN A 190 -5.50 -15.17 8.77
CA ASN A 190 -6.80 -15.61 9.27
C ASN A 190 -7.64 -14.41 9.71
N TYR A 191 -8.85 -14.30 9.17
CA TYR A 191 -9.86 -13.33 9.53
C TYR A 191 -10.48 -13.63 10.91
N THR A 192 -10.68 -12.59 11.74
CA THR A 192 -11.11 -12.74 13.14
C THR A 192 -12.53 -12.23 13.43
N GLY A 193 -13.29 -11.81 12.41
CA GLY A 193 -14.63 -11.24 12.60
C GLY A 193 -15.68 -12.22 13.11
N TRP A 194 -15.50 -13.51 12.88
CA TRP A 194 -16.38 -14.57 13.38
C TRP A 194 -15.63 -15.90 13.55
N SER A 195 -16.27 -16.86 14.21
CA SER A 195 -15.71 -18.20 14.42
C SER A 195 -15.67 -19.00 13.11
N ASN A 196 -14.52 -19.61 12.82
CA ASN A 196 -14.30 -20.49 11.67
C ASN A 196 -14.69 -19.88 10.31
N PRO A 197 -14.02 -18.79 9.89
CA PRO A 197 -14.27 -18.17 8.59
C PRO A 197 -14.09 -19.16 7.44
N GLN A 198 -15.00 -19.10 6.47
CA GLN A 198 -14.92 -19.85 5.22
C GLN A 198 -14.47 -18.92 4.10
N TYR A 199 -13.43 -19.31 3.37
CA TYR A 199 -12.81 -18.53 2.32
C TYR A 199 -13.24 -19.02 0.96
N GLU A 200 -13.44 -18.06 0.06
CA GLU A 200 -13.66 -18.28 -1.37
C GLU A 200 -12.71 -17.37 -2.14
N PHE A 201 -12.04 -17.95 -3.13
CA PHE A 201 -11.03 -17.25 -3.93
C PHE A 201 -11.60 -16.81 -5.27
N PHE A 202 -11.30 -15.58 -5.67
CA PHE A 202 -11.81 -14.97 -6.88
C PHE A 202 -10.67 -14.42 -7.73
N TYR A 203 -10.84 -14.53 -9.04
CA TYR A 203 -10.10 -13.72 -10.00
C TYR A 203 -11.09 -12.86 -10.78
N GLY A 204 -10.65 -11.70 -11.22
CA GLY A 204 -11.42 -10.76 -12.01
C GLY A 204 -10.66 -10.40 -13.27
N GLU A 205 -11.35 -10.38 -14.41
CA GLU A 205 -10.83 -9.86 -15.67
C GLU A 205 -11.31 -8.43 -15.87
N PHE A 206 -10.40 -7.52 -16.24
CA PHE A 206 -10.74 -6.12 -16.43
C PHE A 206 -11.52 -5.89 -17.73
N GLU A 207 -12.77 -5.47 -17.61
CA GLU A 207 -13.62 -5.11 -18.73
C GLU A 207 -13.48 -3.61 -19.03
N GLN A 208 -12.90 -3.29 -20.19
CA GLN A 208 -12.62 -1.90 -20.57
C GLN A 208 -13.90 -1.08 -20.76
N SER A 209 -14.97 -1.69 -21.25
CA SER A 209 -16.22 -0.97 -21.54
C SER A 209 -16.91 -0.44 -20.28
N THR A 210 -16.80 -1.16 -19.16
CA THR A 210 -17.36 -0.77 -17.86
C THR A 210 -16.33 -0.20 -16.91
N SER A 211 -15.04 -0.26 -17.25
CA SER A 211 -13.91 0.13 -16.40
C SER A 211 -13.97 -0.57 -15.04
N SER A 212 -14.26 -1.87 -15.04
CA SER A 212 -14.43 -2.67 -13.83
C SER A 212 -14.01 -4.12 -14.03
N PHE A 213 -13.66 -4.80 -12.93
CA PHE A 213 -13.35 -6.23 -12.95
C PHE A 213 -14.62 -7.08 -12.93
N GLN A 214 -14.69 -8.05 -13.84
CA GLN A 214 -15.72 -9.09 -13.86
C GLN A 214 -15.23 -10.28 -13.01
N TRP A 215 -15.76 -10.38 -11.79
CA TRP A 215 -15.31 -11.37 -10.81
C TRP A 215 -15.89 -12.75 -11.05
N THR A 216 -15.03 -13.76 -11.02
CA THR A 216 -15.38 -15.18 -11.10
C THR A 216 -14.84 -15.91 -9.88
N SER A 217 -15.71 -16.69 -9.23
CA SER A 217 -15.29 -17.60 -8.15
C SER A 217 -14.55 -18.79 -8.72
N VAL A 218 -13.41 -19.12 -8.13
CA VAL A 218 -12.55 -20.24 -8.54
C VAL A 218 -12.91 -21.49 -7.77
N SER A 219 -13.04 -21.39 -6.45
CA SER A 219 -13.30 -22.53 -5.58
C SER A 219 -13.65 -22.09 -4.15
N PRO A 220 -14.58 -22.79 -3.47
CA PRO A 220 -14.69 -22.71 -2.02
C PRO A 220 -13.49 -23.40 -1.37
N LEU A 221 -12.74 -22.67 -0.54
CA LEU A 221 -11.51 -23.15 0.08
C LEU A 221 -11.71 -23.60 1.54
N GLY A 222 -12.92 -23.47 2.06
CA GLY A 222 -13.20 -23.77 3.47
C GLY A 222 -12.38 -22.87 4.38
N ASN A 223 -11.66 -23.41 5.35
CA ASN A 223 -10.81 -22.63 6.26
C ASN A 223 -9.33 -22.56 5.83
N THR A 224 -9.02 -22.91 4.59
CA THR A 224 -7.65 -22.84 4.05
C THR A 224 -7.21 -21.38 3.91
N LEU A 225 -5.92 -21.11 4.14
CA LEU A 225 -5.33 -19.75 4.12
C LEU A 225 -4.35 -19.52 2.96
N ASN A 226 -4.37 -20.42 1.97
CA ASN A 226 -3.55 -20.34 0.78
C ASN A 226 -4.26 -20.99 -0.40
N TYR A 227 -3.82 -20.62 -1.60
CA TYR A 227 -4.29 -21.20 -2.84
C TYR A 227 -3.24 -21.02 -3.94
N ASP A 228 -2.95 -22.09 -4.68
CA ASP A 228 -2.06 -22.06 -5.83
C ASP A 228 -2.91 -21.92 -7.10
N PHE A 229 -2.96 -20.71 -7.67
CA PHE A 229 -3.77 -20.44 -8.86
C PHE A 229 -3.05 -20.94 -10.12
N GLU A 230 -3.62 -21.91 -10.83
CA GLU A 230 -3.08 -22.45 -12.08
C GLU A 230 -3.39 -21.51 -13.26
N LEU A 231 -2.43 -20.68 -13.68
CA LEU A 231 -2.66 -19.64 -14.69
C LEU A 231 -3.27 -20.21 -15.98
N GLY A 232 -2.69 -21.28 -16.53
CA GLY A 232 -3.13 -21.87 -17.80
C GLY A 232 -4.51 -22.52 -17.77
N GLN A 233 -5.11 -22.74 -16.60
CA GLN A 233 -6.47 -23.27 -16.48
C GLN A 233 -7.52 -22.16 -16.62
N TYR A 234 -7.21 -20.95 -16.15
CA TYR A 234 -8.19 -19.87 -15.99
C TYR A 234 -7.93 -18.66 -16.88
N ILE A 235 -6.68 -18.43 -17.29
CA ILE A 235 -6.27 -17.34 -18.16
C ILE A 235 -5.71 -17.95 -19.45
N ASP A 236 -6.30 -17.58 -20.59
CA ASP A 236 -5.80 -18.01 -21.88
C ASP A 236 -4.39 -17.44 -22.10
N GLN A 237 -3.41 -18.33 -22.34
CA GLN A 237 -2.01 -17.93 -22.52
C GLN A 237 -1.75 -17.20 -23.84
N THR A 238 -2.76 -17.02 -24.69
CA THR A 238 -2.64 -16.26 -25.94
C THR A 238 -3.18 -14.85 -25.85
N ASP A 239 -3.99 -14.55 -24.82
CA ASP A 239 -4.62 -13.24 -24.64
C ASP A 239 -3.83 -12.38 -23.64
N SER A 240 -3.61 -11.12 -24.02
CA SER A 240 -3.10 -10.12 -23.08
C SER A 240 -4.28 -9.53 -22.31
N GLY A 241 -4.16 -9.46 -20.98
CA GLY A 241 -5.25 -9.00 -20.12
C GLY A 241 -4.75 -8.43 -18.80
N TYR A 242 -5.60 -7.61 -18.19
CA TYR A 242 -5.37 -7.09 -16.84
C TYR A 242 -6.31 -7.79 -15.88
N TYR A 243 -5.74 -8.45 -14.87
CA TYR A 243 -6.45 -9.30 -13.93
C TYR A 243 -6.26 -8.79 -12.50
N ALA A 244 -7.23 -9.09 -11.64
CA ALA A 244 -7.13 -8.85 -10.22
C ALA A 244 -7.54 -10.11 -9.44
N PHE A 245 -7.02 -10.27 -8.23
CA PHE A 245 -7.28 -11.41 -7.36
C PHE A 245 -7.71 -10.91 -6.00
N LYS A 246 -8.65 -11.63 -5.38
CA LYS A 246 -9.10 -11.36 -4.02
C LYS A 246 -9.58 -12.63 -3.33
N VAL A 247 -9.63 -12.58 -2.02
CA VAL A 247 -10.30 -13.59 -1.20
C VAL A 247 -11.44 -12.95 -0.42
N GLN A 248 -12.53 -13.68 -0.28
CA GLN A 248 -13.63 -13.29 0.59
C GLN A 248 -13.81 -14.30 1.72
N ALA A 249 -13.99 -13.81 2.94
CA ALA A 249 -14.40 -14.60 4.08
C ALA A 249 -15.91 -14.48 4.29
N THR A 250 -16.54 -15.61 4.57
CA THR A 250 -17.96 -15.75 4.94
C THR A 250 -18.10 -16.56 6.24
N SER A 251 -19.27 -16.50 6.86
CA SER A 251 -19.62 -17.27 8.06
C SER A 251 -20.52 -18.45 7.72
N THR A 252 -20.40 -19.55 8.47
CA THR A 252 -21.39 -20.65 8.41
C THR A 252 -22.58 -20.43 9.33
N ASP A 253 -22.53 -19.43 10.21
CA ASP A 253 -23.66 -19.02 11.05
C ASP A 253 -24.73 -18.33 10.18
N PRO A 254 -25.96 -18.88 10.08
CA PRO A 254 -27.06 -18.26 9.32
C PRO A 254 -27.46 -16.87 9.82
N GLY A 255 -27.10 -16.50 11.05
CA GLY A 255 -27.34 -15.17 11.60
C GLY A 255 -26.33 -14.11 11.12
N ASN A 256 -25.24 -14.51 10.48
CA ASN A 256 -24.20 -13.61 10.00
C ASN A 256 -24.21 -13.55 8.46
N ASN A 257 -24.64 -12.42 7.92
CA ASN A 257 -24.72 -12.16 6.48
C ASN A 257 -23.57 -11.27 5.97
N PHE A 258 -22.54 -11.02 6.80
CA PHE A 258 -21.40 -10.23 6.39
C PHE A 258 -20.44 -11.02 5.51
N VAL A 259 -19.80 -10.29 4.61
CA VAL A 259 -18.68 -10.76 3.80
C VAL A 259 -17.52 -9.81 4.05
N SER A 260 -16.34 -10.37 4.35
CA SER A 260 -15.11 -9.61 4.47
C SER A 260 -14.24 -9.91 3.26
N GLU A 261 -13.81 -8.87 2.55
CA GLU A 261 -12.99 -8.93 1.35
C GLU A 261 -11.56 -8.45 1.67
N SER A 262 -10.57 -9.05 1.00
CA SER A 262 -9.16 -8.63 1.05
C SER A 262 -8.87 -7.42 0.16
N ASN A 263 -7.66 -6.86 0.26
CA ASN A 263 -7.08 -6.08 -0.83
C ASN A 263 -7.04 -6.89 -2.14
N TRP A 264 -6.83 -6.19 -3.24
CA TRP A 264 -6.70 -6.81 -4.56
C TRP A 264 -5.24 -6.89 -4.96
N LEU A 265 -4.84 -8.02 -5.54
CA LEU A 265 -3.54 -8.14 -6.19
C LEU A 265 -3.74 -8.15 -7.69
N TYR A 266 -2.94 -7.36 -8.40
CA TYR A 266 -3.08 -7.17 -9.84
C TYR A 266 -2.05 -7.96 -10.63
N LEU A 267 -2.47 -8.49 -11.79
CA LEU A 267 -1.61 -9.13 -12.76
C LEU A 267 -1.86 -8.51 -14.14
N ASP A 268 -0.85 -7.83 -14.67
CA ASP A 268 -0.79 -7.48 -16.08
C ASP A 268 -0.20 -8.67 -16.84
N PHE A 269 -1.08 -9.54 -17.33
CA PHE A 269 -0.67 -10.72 -18.07
C PHE A 269 -0.50 -10.34 -19.53
N ARG A 270 0.77 -10.31 -19.93
CA ARG A 270 1.15 -10.18 -21.34
C ARG A 270 1.93 -11.44 -21.63
N PRO A 271 1.27 -12.48 -22.18
CA PRO A 271 2.06 -13.60 -22.66
C PRO A 271 3.09 -13.01 -23.61
N GLU A 272 4.34 -13.45 -23.50
CA GLU A 272 5.28 -13.21 -24.57
C GLU A 272 4.59 -13.78 -25.81
N GLN A 273 4.01 -12.90 -26.65
CA GLN A 273 3.82 -13.27 -28.03
C GLN A 273 5.22 -13.69 -28.43
N ASP A 274 5.38 -14.95 -28.81
CA ASP A 274 6.39 -15.34 -29.77
C ASP A 274 6.18 -14.40 -30.98
N SER A 275 6.69 -13.16 -30.87
CA SER A 275 7.46 -12.61 -31.95
C SER A 275 8.37 -13.76 -32.29
N ILE A 276 8.19 -14.30 -33.49
CA ILE A 276 9.08 -15.30 -34.03
C ILE A 276 10.43 -14.58 -34.12
N VAL A 277 11.12 -14.45 -33.00
CA VAL A 277 12.52 -14.11 -32.94
C VAL A 277 13.10 -15.39 -33.46
N ASP A 278 13.27 -15.40 -34.77
CA ASP A 278 14.14 -16.33 -35.43
C ASP A 278 15.39 -16.40 -34.56
N SER A 279 15.57 -17.54 -33.88
CA SER A 279 16.65 -17.79 -32.94
C SER A 279 18.02 -17.81 -33.63
N THR A 280 18.07 -17.40 -34.90
CA THR A 280 19.26 -17.06 -35.68
C THR A 280 19.67 -15.58 -35.61
N ILE A 281 18.91 -14.66 -34.98
CA ILE A 281 19.35 -13.28 -34.81
C ILE A 281 20.40 -13.18 -33.69
N VAL A 282 21.63 -13.42 -34.09
CA VAL A 282 22.88 -13.16 -33.35
C VAL A 282 22.85 -11.70 -32.81
N ASN A 283 23.20 -11.45 -31.55
CA ASN A 283 23.15 -10.09 -30.98
C ASN A 283 24.07 -9.11 -31.74
N LEU A 284 23.69 -7.83 -31.87
CA LEU A 284 24.55 -6.79 -32.45
C LEU A 284 25.71 -6.51 -31.47
N GLY A 285 26.95 -6.64 -31.93
CA GLY A 285 28.12 -6.46 -31.07
C GLY A 285 28.34 -5.02 -30.63
N THR A 286 28.88 -4.83 -29.43
CA THR A 286 29.35 -3.51 -28.95
C THR A 286 30.64 -3.13 -29.69
N PRO A 287 30.69 -2.00 -30.40
CA PRO A 287 31.88 -1.60 -31.15
C PRO A 287 32.96 -1.06 -30.21
N TYR A 288 34.17 -1.58 -30.34
CA TYR A 288 35.38 -1.02 -29.76
C TYR A 288 36.01 -0.03 -30.74
N ILE A 289 36.06 1.24 -30.36
CA ILE A 289 36.63 2.31 -31.18
C ILE A 289 37.98 2.72 -30.55
N PRO A 290 39.12 2.41 -31.20
CA PRO A 290 40.42 2.76 -30.66
C PRO A 290 40.58 4.26 -30.43
N ASN A 291 41.20 4.64 -29.32
CA ASN A 291 41.55 6.04 -29.03
C ASN A 291 42.99 6.39 -29.43
N VAL A 292 43.77 5.43 -29.94
CA VAL A 292 45.17 5.61 -30.35
C VAL A 292 45.54 4.62 -31.47
N PHE A 293 46.36 5.07 -32.42
CA PHE A 293 47.03 4.20 -33.40
C PHE A 293 48.37 4.83 -33.85
N THR A 294 49.28 4.01 -34.34
CA THR A 294 50.68 4.34 -34.63
C THR A 294 51.02 4.01 -36.08
N PRO A 295 50.74 4.89 -37.07
CA PRO A 295 50.99 4.60 -38.48
C PRO A 295 52.49 4.71 -38.82
N ASP A 296 53.32 3.84 -38.26
CA ASP A 296 54.79 3.81 -38.42
C ASP A 296 55.29 2.60 -39.26
N ASN A 297 54.37 1.76 -39.74
CA ASN A 297 54.60 0.55 -40.52
C ASN A 297 55.34 -0.57 -39.74
N ASP A 298 55.24 -0.62 -38.41
CA ASP A 298 55.78 -1.70 -37.59
C ASP A 298 54.89 -2.97 -37.55
N LYS A 299 53.71 -2.91 -38.19
CA LYS A 299 52.63 -3.91 -38.26
C LYS A 299 51.75 -4.02 -37.01
N PHE A 300 51.97 -3.17 -36.01
CA PHE A 300 51.21 -3.14 -34.76
C PHE A 300 50.46 -1.81 -34.63
N HIS A 301 49.13 -1.87 -34.68
CA HIS A 301 48.26 -0.69 -34.59
C HIS A 301 48.56 0.40 -35.64
N ASP A 302 49.03 0.01 -36.83
CA ASP A 302 49.33 0.91 -37.96
C ASP A 302 48.14 1.64 -38.58
N ARG A 303 46.94 1.15 -38.28
CA ARG A 303 45.68 1.58 -38.89
C ARG A 303 44.63 1.75 -37.81
N PHE A 304 43.79 2.77 -37.97
CA PHE A 304 42.53 2.89 -37.25
C PHE A 304 41.48 1.99 -37.90
N TRP A 305 40.93 1.08 -37.10
CA TRP A 305 39.82 0.21 -37.46
C TRP A 305 38.99 -0.07 -36.19
N ILE A 306 37.69 -0.24 -36.37
CA ILE A 306 36.71 -0.49 -35.32
C ILE A 306 36.56 -2.01 -35.16
N SER A 307 36.80 -2.52 -33.95
CA SER A 307 36.59 -3.94 -33.62
C SER A 307 35.32 -4.13 -32.79
N LEU A 308 35.05 -5.35 -32.33
CA LEU A 308 34.03 -5.60 -31.31
C LEU A 308 34.72 -5.77 -29.95
N GLU A 309 34.12 -5.25 -28.88
CA GLU A 309 34.62 -5.40 -27.50
C GLU A 309 34.57 -6.86 -27.04
N GLU A 310 33.53 -7.58 -27.45
CA GLU A 310 33.30 -8.97 -27.06
C GLU A 310 33.65 -9.91 -28.22
N GLY A 311 34.78 -10.62 -28.10
CA GLY A 311 35.31 -11.57 -29.07
C GLY A 311 34.53 -12.90 -29.20
N GLY A 312 33.21 -12.88 -29.04
CA GLY A 312 32.38 -14.07 -29.23
C GLY A 312 32.08 -14.32 -30.71
N ARG A 313 32.16 -15.57 -31.17
CA ARG A 313 31.75 -16.00 -32.53
C ARG A 313 30.23 -15.81 -32.81
N ASN A 314 29.52 -15.14 -31.91
CA ASN A 314 28.07 -15.00 -31.83
C ASN A 314 27.63 -13.52 -31.74
N TYR A 315 28.37 -12.60 -32.39
CA TYR A 315 27.92 -11.21 -32.54
C TYR A 315 27.91 -10.77 -34.01
N ARG A 316 26.88 -10.03 -34.41
CA ARG A 316 26.79 -9.39 -35.74
C ARG A 316 27.59 -8.09 -35.76
N GLN A 317 28.20 -7.80 -36.91
CA GLN A 317 28.83 -6.51 -37.19
C GLN A 317 27.82 -5.52 -37.77
N TYR A 318 28.14 -4.23 -37.70
CA TYR A 318 27.37 -3.18 -38.36
C TYR A 318 27.51 -3.28 -39.88
N ALA A 319 26.41 -3.11 -40.62
CA ALA A 319 26.40 -3.27 -42.08
C ALA A 319 26.92 -2.04 -42.82
N GLN A 320 26.69 -0.84 -42.26
CA GLN A 320 27.13 0.42 -42.83
C GLN A 320 27.84 1.22 -41.74
N VAL A 321 29.10 1.54 -41.99
CA VAL A 321 29.93 2.35 -41.10
C VAL A 321 30.40 3.54 -41.92
N SER A 322 30.08 4.76 -41.48
CA SER A 322 30.67 5.97 -42.02
C SER A 322 31.52 6.64 -40.95
N ILE A 323 32.62 7.26 -41.36
CA ILE A 323 33.55 7.96 -40.48
C ILE A 323 33.91 9.31 -41.07
N GLU A 324 33.91 10.32 -40.21
CA GLU A 324 34.46 11.64 -40.46
C GLU A 324 35.49 11.93 -39.37
N VAL A 325 36.67 12.43 -39.74
CA VAL A 325 37.73 12.79 -38.79
C VAL A 325 38.15 14.23 -39.02
N TYR A 326 38.23 14.97 -37.93
CA TYR A 326 38.53 16.39 -37.87
C TYR A 326 39.82 16.63 -37.09
N ASN A 327 40.60 17.61 -37.53
CA ASN A 327 41.72 18.10 -36.72
C ASN A 327 41.22 19.01 -35.59
N ARG A 328 42.15 19.48 -34.74
CA ARG A 328 41.88 20.32 -33.57
C ARG A 328 41.22 21.67 -33.88
N TRP A 329 41.24 22.09 -35.14
CA TRP A 329 40.61 23.33 -35.60
C TRP A 329 39.25 23.10 -36.27
N GLY A 330 38.71 21.87 -36.22
CA GLY A 330 37.43 21.52 -36.82
C GLY A 330 37.48 21.35 -38.35
N LYS A 331 38.67 21.26 -38.96
CA LYS A 331 38.80 20.96 -40.39
C LYS A 331 38.73 19.45 -40.60
N LEU A 332 37.86 19.02 -41.51
CA LEU A 332 37.75 17.64 -41.99
C LEU A 332 39.07 17.22 -42.67
N VAL A 333 39.69 16.16 -42.16
CA VAL A 333 40.96 15.60 -42.65
C VAL A 333 40.82 14.19 -43.20
N TYR A 334 39.73 13.50 -42.87
CA TYR A 334 39.41 12.21 -43.45
C TYR A 334 37.90 12.00 -43.43
N GLU A 335 37.38 11.38 -44.48
CA GLU A 335 35.98 11.00 -44.61
C GLU A 335 35.89 9.69 -45.38
N ASN A 336 35.04 8.78 -44.91
CA ASN A 336 34.62 7.63 -45.68
C ASN A 336 33.17 7.28 -45.32
N SER A 337 32.27 7.41 -46.30
CA SER A 337 30.84 7.10 -46.14
C SER A 337 30.52 5.61 -46.11
N ASP A 338 31.45 4.76 -46.56
CA ASP A 338 31.34 3.30 -46.61
C ASP A 338 32.66 2.67 -46.12
N PHE A 339 32.96 2.90 -44.85
CA PHE A 339 34.17 2.41 -44.18
C PHE A 339 34.11 0.90 -43.89
N GLY A 340 32.91 0.31 -43.83
CA GLY A 340 32.67 -1.10 -43.49
C GLY A 340 33.56 -2.08 -44.27
N PRO A 341 33.61 -2.03 -45.62
CA PRO A 341 34.44 -2.92 -46.44
C PRO A 341 35.95 -2.83 -46.18
N ILE A 342 36.46 -1.70 -45.67
CA ILE A 342 37.88 -1.48 -45.40
C ILE A 342 38.23 -1.52 -43.91
N ASN A 343 37.24 -1.73 -43.04
CA ASN A 343 37.39 -1.73 -41.59
C ASN A 343 38.18 -2.95 -41.08
N THR A 344 39.47 -3.00 -41.37
CA THR A 344 40.37 -4.11 -41.05
C THR A 344 41.72 -3.58 -40.61
N GLN A 345 42.50 -4.43 -39.91
CA GLN A 345 43.87 -4.09 -39.50
C GLN A 345 44.79 -3.71 -40.67
N SER A 346 44.52 -4.21 -41.89
CA SER A 346 45.37 -3.98 -43.06
C SER A 346 44.88 -2.84 -43.96
N GLN A 347 43.59 -2.50 -43.95
CA GLN A 347 42.98 -1.54 -44.86
C GLN A 347 42.31 -0.34 -44.19
N GLY A 348 42.27 -0.31 -42.85
CA GLY A 348 41.71 0.81 -42.09
C GLY A 348 42.43 2.13 -42.38
N TRP A 349 41.99 3.20 -41.72
CA TRP A 349 42.57 4.51 -41.96
C TRP A 349 43.99 4.61 -41.41
N ASP A 350 44.92 5.10 -42.22
CA ASP A 350 46.35 5.14 -41.93
C ASP A 350 46.86 6.50 -41.45
N GLY A 351 45.96 7.41 -41.11
CA GLY A 351 46.34 8.78 -40.76
C GLY A 351 46.70 9.65 -41.97
N THR A 352 46.42 9.23 -43.21
CA THR A 352 46.59 10.10 -44.39
C THR A 352 45.47 11.15 -44.46
N ASP A 353 45.85 12.41 -44.66
CA ASP A 353 44.92 13.52 -44.90
C ASP A 353 44.33 13.42 -46.31
N MET A 354 42.99 13.35 -46.41
CA MET A 354 42.27 13.27 -47.67
C MET A 354 42.52 14.47 -48.61
N ASN A 355 42.87 15.63 -48.05
CA ASN A 355 43.04 16.87 -48.82
C ASN A 355 44.44 16.99 -49.41
N SER A 356 45.45 16.49 -48.71
CA SER A 356 46.86 16.66 -49.11
C SER A 356 47.51 15.36 -49.58
N GLY A 357 46.91 14.20 -49.29
CA GLY A 357 47.51 12.88 -49.51
C GLY A 357 48.75 12.63 -48.65
N GLN A 358 49.06 13.53 -47.70
CA GLN A 358 50.20 13.42 -46.80
C GLN A 358 49.76 12.84 -45.46
N GLN A 359 50.70 12.20 -44.78
CA GLN A 359 50.53 11.65 -43.45
C GLN A 359 50.33 12.77 -42.40
N LEU A 360 49.23 12.71 -41.64
CA LEU A 360 48.86 13.70 -40.61
C LEU A 360 49.86 13.77 -39.47
N ALA A 361 50.09 14.95 -38.89
CA ALA A 361 51.04 15.12 -37.79
C ALA A 361 50.57 14.43 -36.49
N ASP A 362 51.53 14.15 -35.61
CA ASP A 362 51.24 13.59 -34.28
C ASP A 362 50.29 14.50 -33.51
N GLY A 363 49.25 13.90 -32.94
CA GLY A 363 48.27 14.65 -32.19
C GLY A 363 46.89 14.03 -32.09
N VAL A 364 46.04 14.75 -31.36
CA VAL A 364 44.63 14.41 -31.17
C VAL A 364 43.79 14.91 -32.35
N TYR A 365 42.95 14.02 -32.85
CA TYR A 365 41.93 14.23 -33.86
C TYR A 365 40.58 13.79 -33.30
N TYR A 366 39.48 14.31 -33.85
CA TYR A 366 38.12 14.03 -33.38
C TYR A 366 37.35 13.30 -34.46
N TYR A 367 36.61 12.26 -34.12
CA TYR A 367 35.81 11.52 -35.08
C TYR A 367 34.32 11.63 -34.80
N ILE A 368 33.54 11.53 -35.87
CA ILE A 368 32.11 11.21 -35.85
C ILE A 368 31.95 9.94 -36.66
N ILE A 369 31.37 8.90 -36.06
CA ILE A 369 31.14 7.61 -36.70
C ILE A 369 29.65 7.30 -36.63
N ASN A 370 29.02 7.07 -37.78
CA ASN A 370 27.66 6.54 -37.84
C ASN A 370 27.72 5.07 -38.18
N MET A 371 27.06 4.24 -37.38
CA MET A 371 26.93 2.80 -37.63
C MET A 371 25.47 2.41 -37.71
N LYS A 372 25.13 1.56 -38.68
CA LYS A 372 23.77 1.07 -38.90
C LYS A 372 23.65 -0.42 -38.64
N ASP A 373 22.66 -0.81 -37.84
CA ASP A 373 22.31 -2.23 -37.62
C ASP A 373 21.77 -2.83 -38.93
N PRO A 374 22.33 -3.96 -39.42
CA PRO A 374 21.85 -4.64 -40.62
C PRO A 374 20.36 -5.03 -40.59
N GLU A 375 19.82 -5.35 -39.40
CA GLU A 375 18.49 -5.95 -39.27
C GLU A 375 17.43 -4.91 -38.90
N THR A 376 17.72 -4.10 -37.88
CA THR A 376 16.75 -3.10 -37.40
C THR A 376 16.82 -1.79 -38.19
N PHE A 377 17.85 -1.60 -39.03
CA PHE A 377 18.15 -0.35 -39.73
C PHE A 377 18.30 0.86 -38.80
N THR A 378 18.47 0.64 -37.49
CA THR A 378 18.71 1.70 -36.52
C THR A 378 20.13 2.24 -36.63
N GLU A 379 20.28 3.56 -36.49
CA GLU A 379 21.57 4.24 -36.59
C GLU A 379 22.07 4.67 -35.22
N LYS A 380 23.36 4.45 -34.95
CA LYS A 380 24.06 4.92 -33.75
C LYS A 380 25.21 5.83 -34.14
N ASN A 381 25.26 6.96 -33.44
CA ASN A 381 26.28 7.99 -33.58
C ASN A 381 27.32 7.87 -32.46
N TYR A 382 28.57 7.70 -32.83
CA TYR A 382 29.72 7.69 -31.92
C TYR A 382 30.57 8.93 -32.14
N LYS A 383 30.87 9.64 -31.07
CA LYS A 383 31.74 10.82 -31.08
C LYS A 383 32.86 10.61 -30.09
N GLY A 384 34.08 10.91 -30.51
CA GLY A 384 35.25 10.70 -29.67
C GLY A 384 36.49 11.33 -30.26
N HIS A 385 37.62 10.90 -29.74
CA HIS A 385 38.93 11.34 -30.23
C HIS A 385 39.83 10.14 -30.48
N VAL A 386 40.76 10.33 -31.40
CA VAL A 386 41.83 9.39 -31.72
C VAL A 386 43.15 10.15 -31.72
N THR A 387 44.18 9.56 -31.12
CA THR A 387 45.52 10.12 -31.09
C THR A 387 46.41 9.39 -32.08
N ILE A 388 47.07 10.15 -32.95
CA ILE A 388 48.08 9.65 -33.88
C ILE A 388 49.46 9.88 -33.28
N PHE A 389 50.28 8.84 -33.18
CA PHE A 389 51.69 8.92 -32.80
C PHE A 389 52.56 8.30 -33.89
N LYS A 390 53.60 8.99 -34.35
CA LYS A 390 54.52 8.45 -35.36
C LYS A 390 55.87 8.01 -34.79
N ASN A 391 56.10 8.16 -33.49
CA ASN A 391 57.32 7.70 -32.83
C ASN A 391 57.09 7.38 -31.34
N GLY A 392 57.09 6.09 -31.01
CA GLY A 392 57.39 5.60 -29.66
C GLY A 392 58.86 5.22 -29.56
N GLN A 393 59.68 6.10 -29.00
CA GLN A 393 60.75 5.66 -28.09
C GLN A 393 60.29 5.93 -26.67
#